data_AF-A0A7V0N1Q0-F1
#
_entry.id   AF-A0A7V0N1Q0-F1
#
_cell.length_a   1.000
_cell.length_b   1.000
_cell.length_c   1.000
_cell.angle_alpha   90.00
_cell.angle_beta   90.00
_cell.angle_gamma   90.00
#
_symmetry.space_group_name_H-M   'P 1'
#
loop_
_entity.id
_entity.type
_entity.pdbx_description
1 polymer ?
#
loop_
_entity_poly.entity_id
_entity_poly.type
_entity_poly.pdbx_seq_one_letter_code
_entity_poly.pdbx_strand_id
1 'polypeptide(L)' 'VLEVLKEKGMFFVDSRTSSSSVAYSLAEKIGLRSTFNCVFLDNKKEKNYIENHFNKLISIALQRG' A
#
# COMPACT_ATOMS: atom_id res chain seq x y z
N VAL A 1 3.14 8.05 -15.75
CA VAL A 1 3.98 7.57 -14.62
C VAL A 1 4.02 6.04 -14.56
N LEU A 2 2.89 5.34 -14.44
CA LEU A 2 2.88 3.87 -14.36
C LEU A 2 3.49 3.17 -15.59
N GLU A 3 3.24 3.69 -16.79
CA GLU A 3 3.84 3.18 -18.03
C GLU A 3 5.37 3.28 -18.02
N VAL A 4 5.91 4.42 -17.58
CA VAL A 4 7.37 4.62 -17.43
C VAL A 4 7.97 3.62 -16.44
N LEU A 5 7.28 3.33 -15.33
CA LEU A 5 7.73 2.29 -14.39
C LEU A 5 7.74 0.91 -15.03
N LYS A 6 6.71 0.59 -15.83
CA LYS A 6 6.59 -0.68 -16.56
C LYS A 6 7.71 -0.84 -17.60
N GLU A 7 7.93 0.18 -18.42
CA GLU A 7 9.01 0.21 -19.43
C GLU A 7 10.39 0.01 -18.78
N LYS A 8 10.59 0.54 -17.57
CA LYS A 8 11.83 0.38 -16.81
C LYS A 8 11.93 -0.92 -16.00
N GLY A 9 10.95 -1.81 -16.09
CA GLY A 9 10.92 -3.07 -15.33
C GLY A 9 10.76 -2.90 -13.81
N MET A 10 10.32 -1.71 -13.37
CA MET A 10 10.11 -1.37 -11.96
C MET A 10 8.76 -1.89 -11.45
N PHE A 11 8.50 -1.68 -10.16
CA PHE A 11 7.20 -1.95 -9.53
C PHE A 11 6.59 -0.66 -8.98
N PHE A 12 5.29 -0.70 -8.70
CA PHE A 12 4.56 0.42 -8.12
C PHE A 12 4.05 0.10 -6.71
N VAL A 13 4.24 1.03 -5.78
CA VAL A 13 3.69 0.95 -4.42
C VAL A 13 2.69 2.09 -4.24
N ASP A 14 1.42 1.76 -4.13
CA ASP A 14 0.36 2.73 -3.88
C ASP A 14 0.26 3.03 -2.37
N SER A 15 0.56 4.27 -1.97
CA SER A 15 0.44 4.68 -0.58
C SER A 15 -1.02 4.76 -0.09
N ARG A 16 -2.02 4.78 -1.00
CA ARG A 16 -3.46 4.86 -0.70
C ARG A 16 -3.85 5.89 0.37
N THR A 17 -3.28 7.10 0.29
CA THR A 17 -3.65 8.22 1.18
C THR A 17 -5.09 8.69 1.02
N SER A 18 -5.75 8.31 -0.10
CA SER A 18 -7.20 8.41 -0.29
C SER A 18 -7.79 7.03 -0.57
N SER A 19 -8.99 6.78 -0.05
CA SER A 19 -9.80 5.60 -0.38
C SER A 19 -10.16 5.54 -1.87
N SER A 20 -10.19 6.70 -2.54
CA SER A 20 -10.50 6.83 -3.97
C SER A 20 -9.28 6.65 -4.90
N SER A 21 -8.13 6.19 -4.40
CA SER A 21 -6.96 5.95 -5.26
C SER A 21 -7.31 4.96 -6.38
N VAL A 22 -7.05 5.37 -7.63
CA VAL A 22 -7.17 4.54 -8.83
C VAL A 22 -5.83 3.95 -9.27
N ALA A 23 -4.73 4.29 -8.59
CA ALA A 23 -3.39 4.00 -9.07
C ALA A 23 -3.05 2.51 -9.00
N TYR A 24 -3.37 1.84 -7.89
CA TYR A 24 -3.20 0.39 -7.76
C TYR A 24 -4.01 -0.39 -8.83
N SER A 25 -5.30 -0.09 -8.98
CA SER A 25 -6.16 -0.80 -9.94
C SER A 25 -5.75 -0.55 -11.39
N LEU A 26 -5.24 0.64 -11.72
CA LEU A 26 -4.67 0.92 -13.03
C LEU A 26 -3.35 0.17 -13.25
N ALA A 27 -2.49 0.08 -12.23
CA ALA A 27 -1.23 -0.67 -12.30
C ALA A 27 -1.48 -2.17 -12.56
N GLU A 28 -2.47 -2.77 -11.88
CA GLU A 28 -2.91 -4.14 -12.15
C GLU A 28 -3.42 -4.32 -13.59
N LYS A 29 -4.29 -3.42 -14.06
CA LYS A 29 -4.86 -3.48 -15.43
C LYS A 29 -3.80 -3.46 -16.53
N ILE A 30 -2.73 -2.70 -16.35
CA ILE A 30 -1.63 -2.62 -17.34
C ILE A 30 -0.58 -3.72 -17.12
N GLY A 31 -0.77 -4.65 -16.19
CA GLY A 31 0.19 -5.71 -15.87
C GLY A 31 1.49 -5.22 -15.24
N LEU A 32 1.46 -4.08 -14.54
CA LEU A 32 2.59 -3.58 -13.75
C LEU A 32 2.59 -4.23 -12.37
N ARG A 33 3.71 -4.86 -11.99
CA ARG A 33 3.90 -5.40 -10.63
C ARG A 33 3.62 -4.29 -9.62
N SER A 34 2.66 -4.51 -8.75
CA SER A 34 2.20 -3.49 -7.83
C SER A 34 1.70 -4.05 -6.50
N THR A 35 1.69 -3.19 -5.50
CA THR A 35 1.13 -3.45 -4.17
C THR A 35 0.60 -2.14 -3.59
N PHE A 36 -0.06 -2.20 -2.44
CA PHE A 36 -0.64 -1.04 -1.79
C PHE A 36 -0.50 -1.05 -0.27
N ASN A 37 -0.55 0.13 0.34
CA ASN A 37 -0.56 0.30 1.79
C ASN A 37 -1.86 -0.25 2.41
N CYS A 38 -1.74 -1.19 3.34
CA CYS A 38 -2.85 -1.78 4.06
C CYS A 38 -3.15 -1.09 5.42
N VAL A 39 -2.15 -0.49 6.06
CA VAL A 39 -2.25 0.21 7.35
C VAL A 39 -1.23 1.37 7.40
N PHE A 40 -1.70 2.58 7.69
CA PHE A 40 -0.85 3.71 8.09
C PHE A 40 -0.45 3.55 9.56
N LEU A 41 0.84 3.57 9.89
CA LEU A 41 1.28 3.29 11.26
C LEU A 41 1.29 4.54 12.15
N ASP A 42 1.56 5.71 11.60
CA ASP A 42 2.05 6.88 12.33
C ASP A 42 1.39 8.21 11.91
N ASN A 43 0.22 8.14 11.27
CA ASN A 43 -0.54 9.36 10.95
C ASN A 43 -1.05 10.11 12.19
N LYS A 44 -0.88 9.53 13.39
CA LYS A 44 -0.90 10.25 14.66
C LYS A 44 0.30 9.83 15.52
N LYS A 45 0.83 10.74 16.33
CA LYS A 45 2.11 10.57 17.06
C LYS A 45 1.98 9.84 18.40
N GLU A 46 0.78 9.49 18.82
CA GLU A 46 0.53 8.83 20.10
C GLU A 46 1.02 7.38 20.07
N LYS A 47 1.85 7.00 21.04
CA LYS A 47 2.42 5.65 21.14
C LYS A 47 1.35 4.54 21.03
N ASN A 48 0.26 4.67 21.79
CA ASN A 48 -0.83 3.69 21.77
C ASN A 48 -1.52 3.58 20.40
N TYR A 49 -1.57 4.67 19.65
CA TYR A 49 -2.14 4.68 18.30
C TYR A 49 -1.25 3.85 17.35
N ILE A 50 0.06 4.11 17.39
CA ILE A 50 1.06 3.38 16.60
C ILE A 50 1.05 1.89 16.95
N GLU A 51 1.06 1.54 18.24
CA GLU A 51 1.03 0.14 18.71
C GLU A 51 -0.21 -0.61 18.22
N ASN A 52 -1.39 -0.01 18.31
CA ASN A 52 -2.63 -0.62 17.82
C ASN A 52 -2.61 -0.84 16.31
N HIS A 53 -2.05 0.11 15.56
CA HIS A 53 -1.92 -0.01 14.11
C HIS A 53 -0.88 -1.07 13.72
N PHE A 54 0.18 -1.23 14.51
CA PHE A 54 1.14 -2.31 14.36
C PHE A 54 0.50 -3.69 14.58
N ASN A 55 -0.30 -3.85 15.62
CA ASN A 55 -1.06 -5.08 15.88
C ASN A 55 -2.04 -5.40 14.73
N LYS A 56 -2.71 -4.37 14.20
CA LYS A 56 -3.56 -4.52 13.01
C LYS A 56 -2.78 -5.00 11.79
N LEU A 57 -1.59 -4.44 11.55
CA LEU A 57 -0.71 -4.87 10.46
C LEU A 57 -0.31 -6.34 10.62
N ILE A 58 0.08 -6.76 11.82
CA ILE A 58 0.43 -8.17 12.13
C ILE A 58 -0.77 -9.09 11.84
N SER A 59 -1.97 -8.72 12.30
CA SER A 59 -3.18 -9.51 12.04
C SER A 59 -3.47 -9.67 10.55
N ILE A 60 -3.33 -8.61 9.76
CA ILE A 60 -3.51 -8.66 8.30
C ILE A 60 -2.44 -9.56 7.66
N ALA A 61 -1.18 -9.46 8.10
CA ALA A 61 -0.10 -10.29 7.60
C ALA A 61 -0.33 -11.78 7.89
N LEU A 62 -0.80 -12.13 9.09
CA LEU A 62 -1.14 -13.52 9.44
C LEU A 62 -2.31 -14.09 8.63
N GLN A 63 -3.23 -13.24 8.16
CA GLN A 63 -4.38 -13.66 7.35
C GLN A 63 -4.07 -13.81 5.86
N ARG A 64 -3.10 -13.04 5.34
CA ARG A 64 -2.84 -12.92 3.90
C ARG A 64 -1.47 -13.44 3.47
N GLY A 65 -0.57 -13.68 4.41
CA GLY A 65 0.80 -14.16 4.20
C GLY A 65 0.92 -15.66 4.21
#